data_AF-A0A847Y9G0-F1
#
_entry.id   AF-A0A847Y9G0-F1
#
_cell.length_a   1.000
_cell.length_b   1.000
_cell.length_c   1.000
_cell.angle_alpha   90.00
_cell.angle_beta   90.00
_cell.angle_gamma   90.00
#
_symmetry.space_group_name_H-M   'P 1'
#
loop_
_entity.id
_entity.type
_entity.pdbx_description
1 polymer ?
#
loop_
_entity_poly.entity_id
_entity_poly.type
_entity_poly.pdbx_seq_one_letter_code
_entity_poly.pdbx_strand_id
1 'polypeptide(L)'
;MAEDNKQSGCCSEVSKPIVLTCSGASNLGRLADLAARKMTADGIARMSCLAGVAGGVDMMRQAVAAAPAVLVLDGCDYECGRKVMEKAGFPNFHQVRLDRMGMKRGETPVTGENVHRVVGEAARLLGIAAP
;
A
#
# COMPACT_ATOMS: atom_id res chain seq x y z
N MET A 1 14.47 41.28 -9.44
CA MET A 1 13.88 41.31 -8.09
C MET A 1 12.87 40.20 -8.07
N ALA A 2 13.18 39.11 -7.37
CA ALA A 2 12.37 37.90 -7.35
C ALA A 2 11.15 38.15 -6.45
N GLU A 3 9.97 37.82 -6.95
CA GLU A 3 8.71 37.94 -6.24
C GLU A 3 8.54 36.74 -5.31
N ASP A 4 8.63 37.01 -4.01
CA ASP A 4 8.29 36.10 -2.92
C ASP A 4 6.78 35.79 -2.95
N ASN A 5 6.38 34.65 -3.52
CA ASN A 5 5.03 34.14 -3.34
C ASN A 5 4.95 33.22 -2.11
N LYS A 6 4.77 33.85 -0.96
CA LYS A 6 4.51 33.19 0.32
C LYS A 6 3.03 32.80 0.38
N GLN A 7 2.68 31.59 -0.06
CA GLN A 7 1.33 31.06 0.11
C GLN A 7 1.09 30.71 1.58
N SER A 8 0.38 31.61 2.25
CA SER A 8 -0.25 31.41 3.55
C SER A 8 -1.48 30.52 3.42
N GLY A 9 -1.70 29.61 4.38
CA GLY A 9 -3.06 29.15 4.71
C GLY A 9 -3.25 27.68 5.07
N CYS A 10 -2.88 27.32 6.30
CA CYS A 10 -3.69 26.55 7.26
C CYS A 10 -4.64 25.46 6.72
N CYS A 11 -4.10 24.25 6.57
CA CYS A 11 -4.70 22.97 6.98
C CYS A 11 -3.56 21.96 6.85
N SER A 12 -3.19 21.29 7.93
CA SER A 12 -2.23 20.19 7.85
C SER A 12 -2.71 19.23 6.76
N GLU A 13 -2.01 19.16 5.62
CA GLU A 13 -2.19 18.05 4.69
C GLU A 13 -1.88 16.80 5.49
N VAL A 14 -2.93 16.13 5.97
CA VAL A 14 -2.78 14.89 6.71
C VAL A 14 -2.14 13.93 5.72
N SER A 15 -0.86 13.68 5.95
CA SER A 15 -0.07 12.71 5.19
C SER A 15 -0.90 11.44 5.02
N LYS A 16 -1.14 11.00 3.79
CA LYS A 16 -1.93 9.78 3.57
C LYS A 16 -1.12 8.56 3.99
N PRO A 17 -1.76 7.47 4.46
CA PRO A 17 -1.10 6.19 4.65
C PRO A 17 -0.35 5.77 3.39
N ILE A 18 0.76 5.04 3.54
CA ILE A 18 1.44 4.42 2.41
C ILE A 18 0.95 2.99 2.23
N VAL A 19 0.67 2.60 0.99
CA VAL A 19 0.42 1.21 0.61
C VAL A 19 1.58 0.68 -0.23
N LEU A 20 2.08 -0.49 0.16
CA LEU A 20 3.11 -1.27 -0.53
C LEU A 20 2.49 -2.62 -0.90
N THR A 21 2.94 -3.22 -1.99
CA THR A 21 2.36 -4.48 -2.44
C THR A 21 3.43 -5.39 -3.04
N CYS A 22 3.30 -6.69 -2.78
CA CYS A 22 3.99 -7.70 -3.54
C CYS A 22 3.30 -7.88 -4.91
N SER A 23 3.61 -6.99 -5.87
CA SER A 23 3.17 -7.05 -7.27
C SER A 23 3.85 -8.17 -8.07
N GLY A 24 4.00 -9.36 -7.48
CA GLY A 24 4.69 -10.50 -8.09
C GLY A 24 3.89 -11.18 -9.21
N ALA A 25 4.51 -12.15 -9.89
CA ALA A 25 4.01 -12.81 -11.11
C ALA A 25 2.70 -13.63 -10.99
N SER A 26 2.03 -13.61 -9.85
CA SER A 26 0.81 -14.40 -9.62
C SER A 26 -0.46 -13.60 -9.86
N ASN A 27 -1.58 -14.29 -10.10
CA ASN A 27 -2.91 -13.66 -10.13
C ASN A 27 -3.19 -12.86 -8.85
N LEU A 28 -2.79 -13.37 -7.68
CA LEU A 28 -2.96 -12.65 -6.41
C LEU A 28 -2.02 -11.45 -6.28
N GLY A 29 -0.81 -11.52 -6.85
CA GLY A 29 0.09 -10.37 -6.94
C GLY A 29 -0.49 -9.26 -7.83
N ARG A 30 -1.06 -9.62 -8.98
CA ARG A 30 -1.82 -8.69 -9.84
C ARG A 30 -3.03 -8.11 -9.12
N LEU A 31 -3.76 -8.91 -8.34
CA LEU A 31 -4.92 -8.45 -7.59
C LEU A 31 -4.54 -7.44 -6.49
N ALA A 32 -3.47 -7.73 -5.73
CA ALA A 32 -2.92 -6.82 -4.73
C ALA A 32 -2.41 -5.51 -5.36
N ASP A 33 -1.74 -5.58 -6.52
CA ASP A 33 -1.32 -4.41 -7.29
C ASP A 33 -2.51 -3.52 -7.70
N LEU A 34 -3.54 -4.11 -8.29
CA LEU A 34 -4.74 -3.38 -8.71
C LEU A 34 -5.47 -2.76 -7.51
N ALA A 35 -5.51 -3.44 -6.37
CA ALA A 35 -6.09 -2.90 -5.14
C ALA A 35 -5.29 -1.68 -4.63
N ALA A 36 -3.96 -1.76 -4.56
CA ALA A 36 -3.12 -0.63 -4.15
C ALA A 36 -3.28 0.60 -5.08
N ARG A 37 -3.38 0.36 -6.40
CA ARG A 37 -3.66 1.41 -7.39
C ARG A 37 -5.04 2.04 -7.18
N LYS A 38 -6.06 1.21 -6.95
CA LYS A 38 -7.40 1.69 -6.67
C LYS A 38 -7.45 2.52 -5.38
N MET A 39 -6.81 2.07 -4.30
CA MET A 39 -6.71 2.85 -3.06
C MET A 39 -6.06 4.22 -3.30
N THR A 40 -5.09 4.30 -4.21
CA THR A 40 -4.48 5.57 -4.60
C THR A 40 -5.43 6.46 -5.40
N ALA A 41 -6.12 5.89 -6.39
CA ALA A 41 -7.10 6.61 -7.19
C ALA A 41 -8.28 7.14 -6.35
N ASP A 42 -8.74 6.36 -5.37
CA ASP A 42 -9.81 6.71 -4.45
C ASP A 42 -9.33 7.63 -3.31
N GLY A 43 -8.02 7.93 -3.24
CA GLY A 43 -7.45 8.82 -2.24
C GLY A 43 -7.35 8.25 -0.82
N ILE A 44 -7.50 6.93 -0.64
CA ILE A 44 -7.42 6.22 0.65
C ILE A 44 -5.98 6.15 1.16
N ALA A 45 -5.03 5.84 0.28
CA ALA A 45 -3.62 5.66 0.61
C ALA A 45 -2.76 6.03 -0.60
N ARG A 46 -1.49 6.39 -0.41
CA ARG A 46 -0.54 6.62 -1.50
C ARG A 46 0.29 5.38 -1.73
N MET A 47 0.26 4.84 -2.95
CA MET A 47 1.11 3.70 -3.31
C MET A 47 2.59 4.10 -3.36
N SER A 48 3.45 3.22 -2.83
CA SER A 48 4.91 3.35 -2.88
C SER A 48 5.53 2.04 -3.40
N CYS A 49 6.79 2.10 -3.85
CA CYS A 49 7.46 0.95 -4.46
C CYS A 49 8.12 0.06 -3.41
N LEU A 50 7.57 -1.15 -3.20
CA LEU A 50 8.17 -2.15 -2.32
C LEU A 50 9.58 -2.56 -2.80
N ALA A 51 9.79 -2.68 -4.12
CA ALA A 51 11.10 -2.99 -4.68
C ALA A 51 12.12 -1.87 -4.41
N GLY A 52 11.70 -0.60 -4.39
CA GLY A 52 12.55 0.52 -4.03
C GLY A 52 12.97 0.48 -2.56
N VAL A 53 12.05 0.09 -1.65
CA VAL A 53 12.38 -0.15 -0.23
C VAL A 53 13.41 -1.29 -0.10
N ALA A 54 13.17 -2.42 -0.77
CA ALA A 54 14.09 -3.56 -0.78
C ALA A 54 15.48 -3.21 -1.35
N GLY A 55 15.51 -2.39 -2.39
CA GLY A 55 16.74 -1.91 -3.04
C GLY A 55 17.45 -0.79 -2.28
N GLY A 56 16.94 -0.37 -1.12
CA GLY A 56 17.58 0.67 -0.30
C GLY A 56 17.43 2.09 -0.85
N VAL A 57 16.46 2.36 -1.72
CA VAL A 57 16.26 3.69 -2.31
C VAL A 57 15.79 4.68 -1.24
N ASP A 58 16.62 5.68 -0.92
CA ASP A 58 16.40 6.62 0.19
C ASP A 58 15.03 7.29 0.16
N MET A 59 14.61 7.80 -1.00
CA MET A 59 13.32 8.45 -1.17
C MET A 59 12.15 7.55 -0.75
N MET A 60 12.21 6.25 -1.05
CA MET A 60 11.15 5.29 -0.70
C MET A 60 11.18 4.95 0.79
N ARG A 61 12.37 4.81 1.37
CA ARG A 61 12.55 4.57 2.80
C ARG A 61 12.10 5.75 3.65
N GLN A 62 12.46 6.97 3.25
CA GLN A 62 12.02 8.21 3.90
C GLN A 62 10.50 8.37 3.82
N ALA A 63 9.90 8.06 2.66
CA ALA A 63 8.46 8.06 2.51
C ALA A 63 7.79 7.10 3.49
N VAL A 64 8.27 5.86 3.61
CA VAL A 64 7.75 4.87 4.57
C VAL A 64 7.92 5.34 6.02
N ALA A 65 9.07 5.91 6.37
CA ALA A 65 9.35 6.39 7.72
C ALA A 65 8.46 7.58 8.14
N ALA A 66 8.11 8.44 7.19
CA ALA A 66 7.29 9.64 7.42
C ALA A 66 5.77 9.40 7.30
N ALA A 67 5.36 8.20 6.89
CA ALA A 67 3.93 7.87 6.73
C ALA A 67 3.26 7.71 8.10
N PRO A 68 2.05 8.24 8.32
CA PRO A 68 1.33 8.05 9.59
C PRO A 68 0.84 6.62 9.76
N ALA A 69 0.70 5.88 8.67
CA ALA A 69 0.46 4.45 8.67
C ALA A 69 1.06 3.82 7.42
N VAL A 70 1.46 2.55 7.53
CA VAL A 70 1.97 1.75 6.43
C VAL A 70 1.12 0.50 6.32
N LEU A 71 0.69 0.20 5.10
CA LEU A 71 -0.05 -1.00 4.73
C LEU A 71 0.76 -1.81 3.73
N VAL A 72 0.86 -3.11 3.96
CA VAL A 72 1.44 -4.07 3.04
C VAL A 72 0.35 -5.01 2.52
N LEU A 73 0.19 -5.07 1.20
CA LEU A 73 -0.66 -6.07 0.54
C LEU A 73 0.21 -7.23 0.07
N ASP A 74 0.02 -8.39 0.70
CA ASP A 74 0.67 -9.64 0.31
C ASP A 74 -0.37 -10.58 -0.30
N GLY A 75 -0.12 -10.98 -1.55
CA GLY A 75 -1.02 -11.87 -2.26
C GLY A 75 -1.05 -13.30 -1.72
N CYS A 76 -0.02 -13.74 -0.99
CA CYS A 76 0.18 -15.16 -0.68
C CYS A 76 0.98 -15.39 0.60
N ASP A 77 1.11 -16.66 0.98
CA ASP A 77 1.86 -17.19 2.12
C ASP A 77 3.37 -17.01 2.09
N TYR A 78 3.94 -16.54 0.98
CA TYR A 78 5.34 -16.16 0.96
C TYR A 78 5.63 -14.85 1.69
N GLU A 79 4.64 -13.97 1.84
CA GLU A 79 4.78 -12.72 2.60
C GLU A 79 5.99 -11.88 2.20
N CYS A 80 6.22 -11.78 0.88
CA CYS A 80 7.40 -11.10 0.37
C CYS A 80 7.41 -9.63 0.81
N GLY A 81 6.25 -8.97 0.86
CA GLY A 81 6.11 -7.61 1.38
C GLY A 81 6.52 -7.49 2.84
N ARG A 82 5.92 -8.31 3.73
CA ARG A 82 6.28 -8.38 5.15
C ARG A 82 7.80 -8.54 5.35
N LYS A 83 8.38 -9.54 4.69
CA LYS A 83 9.81 -9.87 4.79
C LYS A 83 10.71 -8.74 4.31
N VAL A 84 10.32 -8.00 3.27
CA VAL A 84 11.05 -6.81 2.80
C VAL A 84 11.00 -5.71 3.85
N MET A 85 9.84 -5.42 4.42
CA MET A 85 9.67 -4.35 5.42
C MET A 85 10.46 -4.63 6.69
N GLU A 86 10.38 -5.86 7.22
CA GLU A 86 11.16 -6.30 8.37
C GLU A 86 12.67 -6.19 8.12
N LYS A 87 13.17 -6.70 6.99
CA LYS A 87 14.59 -6.60 6.62
C LYS A 87 15.06 -5.16 6.40
N ALA A 88 14.18 -4.28 5.94
CA ALA A 88 14.46 -2.87 5.75
C ALA A 88 14.45 -2.06 7.07
N GLY A 89 14.06 -2.67 8.21
CA GLY A 89 14.00 -2.02 9.51
C GLY A 89 12.67 -1.31 9.80
N PHE A 90 11.59 -1.69 9.11
CA PHE A 90 10.25 -1.14 9.28
C PHE A 90 9.29 -2.24 9.77
N PRO A 91 9.33 -2.65 11.05
CA PRO A 91 8.49 -3.74 11.57
C PRO A 91 7.04 -3.33 11.83
N ASN A 92 6.74 -2.02 11.86
CA ASN A 92 5.42 -1.50 12.22
C ASN A 92 4.62 -1.18 10.96
N PHE A 93 3.73 -2.10 10.56
CA PHE A 93 2.81 -1.93 9.44
C PHE A 93 1.56 -2.80 9.64
N HIS A 94 0.48 -2.41 8.99
CA HIS A 94 -0.67 -3.29 8.76
C HIS A 94 -0.37 -4.21 7.58
N GLN A 95 -0.93 -5.41 7.59
CA GLN A 95 -0.79 -6.37 6.51
C GLN A 95 -2.15 -6.94 6.11
N VAL A 96 -2.45 -6.91 4.82
CA VAL A 96 -3.54 -7.70 4.23
C VAL A 96 -2.92 -8.89 3.52
N ARG A 97 -3.46 -10.07 3.79
CA ARG A 97 -3.08 -11.32 3.16
C ARG A 97 -4.24 -11.86 2.35
N LEU A 98 -4.15 -11.81 1.03
CA LEU A 98 -5.24 -12.21 0.13
C LEU A 98 -5.59 -13.70 0.32
N ASP A 99 -4.60 -14.54 0.59
CA ASP A 99 -4.83 -15.96 0.88
C ASP A 99 -5.59 -16.18 2.20
N ARG A 100 -5.41 -15.30 3.19
CA ARG A 100 -6.22 -15.31 4.42
C ARG A 100 -7.64 -14.82 4.22
N MET A 101 -7.91 -14.14 3.11
CA MET A 101 -9.26 -13.78 2.65
C MET A 101 -9.94 -14.89 1.83
N GLY A 102 -9.32 -16.08 1.76
CA GLY A 102 -9.80 -17.22 0.97
C GLY A 102 -9.52 -17.12 -0.52
N MET A 103 -8.69 -16.15 -0.95
CA MET A 103 -8.29 -16.04 -2.35
C MET A 103 -7.14 -17.00 -2.65
N LYS A 104 -7.27 -17.76 -3.73
CA LYS A 104 -6.34 -18.85 -4.06
C LYS A 104 -5.54 -18.52 -5.31
N ARG A 105 -4.23 -18.82 -5.23
CA ARG A 105 -3.30 -18.66 -6.35
C ARG A 105 -3.72 -19.59 -7.49
N GLY A 106 -3.80 -19.07 -8.71
CA GLY A 106 -4.22 -19.80 -9.89
C GLY A 106 -5.73 -20.00 -10.04
N GLU A 107 -6.52 -19.82 -8.99
CA GLU A 107 -7.97 -20.06 -9.01
C GLU A 107 -8.79 -18.76 -8.94
N THR A 108 -8.43 -17.82 -8.07
CA THR A 108 -9.22 -16.59 -7.89
C THR A 108 -9.08 -15.67 -9.10
N PRO A 109 -10.18 -15.31 -9.79
CA PRO A 109 -10.12 -14.47 -10.97
C PRO A 109 -9.81 -13.01 -10.59
N VAL A 110 -9.07 -12.32 -11.45
CA VAL A 110 -8.75 -10.90 -11.27
C VAL A 110 -9.91 -10.06 -11.83
N THR A 111 -10.87 -9.75 -10.98
CA THR A 111 -12.07 -8.97 -11.31
C THR A 111 -12.15 -7.69 -10.48
N GLY A 112 -12.94 -6.72 -10.94
CA GLY A 112 -13.22 -5.49 -10.18
C GLY A 112 -13.79 -5.80 -8.78
N GLU A 113 -14.72 -6.75 -8.69
CA GLU A 113 -15.29 -7.21 -7.42
C GLU A 113 -14.22 -7.72 -6.45
N ASN A 114 -13.30 -8.57 -6.91
CA ASN A 114 -12.21 -9.06 -6.05
C ASN A 114 -11.24 -7.94 -5.67
N VAL A 115 -11.02 -6.95 -6.54
CA VAL A 115 -10.25 -5.74 -6.20
C VAL A 115 -10.96 -4.96 -5.08
N HIS A 116 -12.28 -4.72 -5.21
CA HIS A 116 -13.08 -4.03 -4.20
C HIS A 116 -13.05 -4.76 -2.85
N ARG A 117 -13.10 -6.09 -2.84
CA ARG A 117 -12.96 -6.89 -1.62
C ARG A 117 -11.63 -6.63 -0.90
N VAL A 118 -10.52 -6.58 -1.65
CA VAL A 118 -9.19 -6.27 -1.07
C VAL A 118 -9.14 -4.83 -0.56
N VAL A 119 -9.68 -3.87 -1.31
CA VAL A 119 -9.73 -2.46 -0.89
C VAL A 119 -10.55 -2.29 0.39
N GLY A 120 -11.70 -2.96 0.50
CA GLY A 120 -12.55 -2.90 1.69
C GLY A 120 -11.84 -3.42 2.94
N GLU A 121 -11.16 -4.56 2.84
CA GLU A 121 -10.37 -5.11 3.96
C GLU A 121 -9.19 -4.20 4.33
N ALA A 122 -8.50 -3.64 3.33
CA ALA A 122 -7.42 -2.69 3.53
C ALA A 122 -7.89 -1.41 4.24
N ALA A 123 -9.01 -0.82 3.80
CA ALA A 123 -9.60 0.37 4.42
C ALA A 123 -10.04 0.09 5.87
N ARG A 124 -10.66 -1.07 6.12
CA ARG A 124 -11.05 -1.53 7.46
C ARG A 124 -9.85 -1.58 8.41
N LEU A 125 -8.73 -2.15 7.97
CA LEU A 125 -7.51 -2.24 8.79
C LEU A 125 -6.87 -0.87 9.07
N LEU A 126 -6.99 0.07 8.12
CA LEU A 126 -6.52 1.45 8.31
C LEU A 126 -7.48 2.31 9.14
N GLY A 127 -8.66 1.79 9.53
CA GLY A 127 -9.68 2.56 10.25
C GLY A 127 -10.34 3.64 9.39
N ILE A 128 -10.30 3.50 8.07
CA ILE A 128 -10.87 4.45 7.10
C ILE A 128 -12.18 3.87 6.56
N ALA A 129 -13.22 4.71 6.44
CA ALA A 129 -14.45 4.31 5.77
C ALA A 129 -14.13 3.92 4.31
N ALA A 130 -14.44 2.68 3.92
CA ALA A 130 -14.31 2.26 2.54
C ALA A 130 -15.25 3.10 1.66
N PRO A 131 -14.78 3.61 0.49
CA PRO A 131 -15.63 4.32 -0.45
C PRO A 131 -16.63 3.41 -1.16
#